data_AF-A0A7S3AQH4-F1
#
_entry.id   AF-A0A7S3AQH4-F1
#
_cell.length_a   1.000
_cell.length_b   1.000
_cell.length_c   1.000
_cell.angle_alpha   90.00
_cell.angle_beta   90.00
_cell.angle_gamma   90.00
#
_symmetry.space_group_name_H-M   'P 1'
#
loop_
_entity.id
_entity.type
_entity.pdbx_description
1 polymer ?
#
loop_
_entity_poly.entity_id
_entity_poly.type
_entity_poly.pdbx_seq_one_letter_code
_entity_poly.pdbx_strand_id
1 'polypeptide(L)'
;VVVRLYSQHQIPIVVLPPPRLAQRCLLCPYPHVASRMAGVVASYRGEMIALRKRTTPSMATASGLQDIPRLNAIVLDGCNTLWRNRAFEEQQQADSGVSPSHAVDGCSMLSASVVKRLKQSVAHTTATVVSMSAVDTHRLLSLTHGAAWQHFARDFWQVMRQRGVLQPDELRASPQQRVQCIEGKYKTEYLDFLNLQGFVGMHNFLHAFIGSLAKRKI
;
A
#
# COMPACT_ATOMS: atom_id res chain seq x y z
N VAL A 1 -8.55 8.57 -13.59
CA VAL A 1 -7.15 8.87 -13.94
C VAL A 1 -6.82 8.06 -15.17
N VAL A 2 -6.64 8.73 -16.31
CA VAL A 2 -6.40 8.08 -17.59
C VAL A 2 -4.88 8.06 -17.80
N VAL A 3 -4.23 6.93 -17.57
CA VAL A 3 -2.85 6.71 -18.03
C VAL A 3 -2.95 6.24 -19.49
N ARG A 4 -3.29 7.15 -20.40
CA ARG A 4 -3.19 6.86 -21.84
C ARG A 4 -1.74 7.08 -22.25
N LEU A 5 -1.10 5.99 -22.64
CA LEU A 5 0.26 5.97 -23.18
C LEU A 5 0.25 6.77 -24.49
N TYR A 6 0.95 7.91 -24.51
CA TYR A 6 1.10 8.70 -25.73
C TYR A 6 2.10 8.00 -26.65
N SER A 7 1.63 7.60 -27.83
CA SER A 7 2.44 7.26 -28.99
C SER A 7 2.84 8.57 -29.66
N GLN A 8 4.00 9.13 -29.33
CA GLN A 8 4.56 10.18 -30.20
C GLN A 8 5.20 9.60 -31.47
N HIS A 9 5.44 8.28 -31.56
CA HIS A 9 6.19 7.65 -32.66
C HIS A 9 5.70 6.24 -33.04
N GLN A 10 4.44 5.86 -32.76
CA GLN A 10 3.92 4.48 -32.86
C GLN A 10 4.62 3.43 -31.98
N ILE A 11 5.60 3.83 -31.17
CA ILE A 11 6.22 2.99 -30.15
C ILE A 11 5.44 3.16 -28.84
N PRO A 12 4.83 2.10 -28.30
CA PRO A 12 4.20 2.17 -26.99
C PRO A 12 5.28 2.24 -25.91
N ILE A 13 5.40 3.40 -25.25
CA ILE A 13 6.38 3.62 -24.17
C ILE A 13 5.62 3.75 -22.85
N VAL A 14 5.98 2.93 -21.86
CA VAL A 14 5.48 3.04 -20.49
C VAL A 14 6.48 3.82 -19.64
N VAL A 15 6.08 5.01 -19.18
CA VAL A 15 6.87 5.82 -18.25
C VAL A 15 6.34 5.61 -16.83
N LEU A 16 7.16 4.99 -15.97
CA LEU A 16 6.82 4.84 -14.55
C LEU A 16 7.20 6.10 -13.74
N PRO A 17 6.42 6.44 -12.69
CA PRO A 17 6.82 7.48 -11.76
C PRO A 17 8.14 7.12 -11.07
N PRO A 18 9.00 8.10 -10.73
CA PRO A 18 10.15 7.87 -9.86
C PRO A 18 9.74 7.11 -8.58
N PRO A 19 10.47 6.06 -8.13
CA PRO A 19 10.02 5.23 -7.02
C PRO A 19 9.77 6.06 -5.75
N ARG A 20 10.68 7.00 -5.45
CA ARG A 20 10.55 7.92 -4.32
C ARG A 20 9.28 8.78 -4.37
N LEU A 21 8.86 9.17 -5.57
CA LEU A 21 7.62 9.95 -5.75
C LEU A 21 6.40 9.05 -5.51
N ALA A 22 6.38 7.86 -6.11
CA ALA A 22 5.31 6.89 -5.90
C ALA A 22 5.15 6.53 -4.42
N GLN A 23 6.25 6.26 -3.73
CA GLN A 23 6.29 5.96 -2.29
C GLN A 23 5.77 7.14 -1.45
N ARG A 24 6.28 8.35 -1.67
CA ARG A 24 5.81 9.55 -0.94
C ARG A 24 4.31 9.79 -1.12
N CYS A 25 3.79 9.56 -2.33
CA CYS A 25 2.36 9.70 -2.58
C CYS A 25 1.55 8.56 -1.93
N LEU A 26 2.02 7.31 -1.97
CA LEU A 26 1.34 6.17 -1.35
C LEU A 26 1.26 6.28 0.18
N LEU A 27 2.26 6.88 0.81
CA LEU A 27 2.32 7.11 2.26
C LEU A 27 1.91 8.52 2.68
N CYS A 28 1.32 9.26 1.75
CA CYS A 28 0.92 10.63 2.01
C CYS A 28 -0.11 10.65 3.15
N PRO A 29 -0.02 11.60 4.11
CA PRO A 29 -1.02 11.74 5.17
C PRO A 29 -2.41 12.09 4.63
N TYR A 30 -2.53 12.43 3.35
CA TYR A 30 -3.79 12.68 2.66
C TYR A 30 -4.26 11.42 1.90
N PRO A 31 -5.31 10.71 2.40
CA PRO A 31 -5.79 9.45 1.83
C PRO A 31 -6.17 9.51 0.35
N HIS A 32 -6.68 10.66 -0.11
CA HIS A 32 -7.01 10.86 -1.52
C HIS A 32 -5.78 10.82 -2.43
N VAL A 33 -4.64 11.36 -1.99
CA VAL A 33 -3.38 11.32 -2.74
C VAL A 33 -2.86 9.89 -2.82
N ALA A 34 -2.86 9.19 -1.67
CA ALA A 34 -2.49 7.78 -1.59
C ALA A 34 -3.37 6.91 -2.52
N SER A 35 -4.69 7.10 -2.47
CA SER A 35 -5.64 6.38 -3.33
C SER A 35 -5.42 6.70 -4.82
N ARG A 36 -5.19 7.97 -5.20
CA ARG A 36 -4.93 8.33 -6.59
C ARG A 36 -3.64 7.67 -7.10
N MET A 37 -2.56 7.71 -6.32
CA MET A 37 -1.30 7.05 -6.68
C MET A 37 -1.48 5.54 -6.76
N ALA A 38 -2.18 4.92 -5.81
CA ALA A 38 -2.51 3.50 -5.83
C ALA A 38 -3.26 3.11 -7.12
N GLY A 39 -4.22 3.93 -7.55
CA GLY A 39 -4.94 3.74 -8.82
C GLY A 39 -4.04 3.86 -10.07
N VAL A 40 -3.09 4.80 -10.06
CA VAL A 40 -2.07 4.93 -11.12
C VAL A 40 -1.22 3.66 -11.19
N VAL A 41 -0.70 3.20 -10.04
CA VAL A 41 0.11 1.96 -9.94
C VAL A 41 -0.69 0.74 -10.40
N ALA A 42 -1.96 0.63 -10.01
CA ALA A 42 -2.85 -0.45 -10.46
C ALA A 42 -3.07 -0.44 -11.98
N SER A 43 -3.20 0.75 -12.58
CA SER A 43 -3.40 0.92 -14.03
C SER A 43 -2.19 0.44 -14.82
N TYR A 44 -0.96 0.67 -14.33
CA TYR A 44 0.26 0.18 -15.00
C TYR A 44 0.28 -1.34 -15.18
N ARG A 45 -0.36 -2.12 -14.30
CA ARG A 45 -0.43 -3.58 -14.49
C ARG A 45 -1.15 -3.93 -15.79
N GLY A 46 -2.31 -3.31 -16.04
CA GLY A 46 -3.10 -3.55 -17.25
C GLY A 46 -2.35 -3.12 -18.50
N GLU A 47 -1.72 -1.95 -18.43
CA GLU A 47 -0.91 -1.39 -19.53
C GLU A 47 0.32 -2.26 -19.84
N MET A 48 1.05 -2.73 -18.82
CA MET A 48 2.20 -3.63 -19.01
C MET A 48 1.79 -4.98 -19.60
N ILE A 49 0.62 -5.52 -19.22
CA ILE A 49 0.07 -6.75 -19.82
C ILE A 49 -0.29 -6.50 -21.29
N ALA A 50 -0.95 -5.37 -21.60
CA ALA A 50 -1.31 -5.00 -22.95
C ALA A 50 -0.07 -4.77 -23.83
N LEU A 51 0.96 -4.12 -23.27
CA LEU A 51 2.24 -3.90 -23.91
C LEU A 51 2.93 -5.24 -24.23
N ARG A 52 3.02 -6.15 -23.26
CA ARG A 52 3.63 -7.48 -23.46
C ARG A 52 2.96 -8.27 -24.59
N LYS A 53 1.65 -8.09 -24.81
CA LYS A 53 0.91 -8.73 -25.92
C LYS A 53 1.21 -8.10 -27.29
N ARG A 54 1.63 -6.84 -27.34
CA ARG A 54 1.85 -6.06 -28.56
C ARG A 54 3.32 -5.99 -28.97
N THR A 55 4.25 -6.20 -28.03
CA THR A 55 5.69 -6.09 -28.26
C THR A 55 6.26 -7.33 -28.95
N THR A 56 6.92 -7.13 -30.08
CA THR A 56 7.79 -8.15 -30.72
C THR A 56 9.14 -8.22 -30.01
N PRO A 57 9.87 -9.35 -30.06
CA PRO A 57 11.16 -9.49 -29.36
C PRO A 57 12.19 -8.41 -29.72
N SER A 58 12.14 -7.86 -30.95
CA SER A 58 13.00 -6.75 -31.39
C SER A 58 12.72 -5.40 -30.71
N MET A 59 11.56 -5.22 -30.05
CA MET A 59 11.16 -3.95 -29.41
C MET A 59 11.12 -4.01 -27.87
N ALA A 60 11.58 -5.13 -27.28
CA ALA A 60 11.50 -5.36 -25.84
C ALA A 60 12.18 -4.26 -25.01
N THR A 61 13.35 -3.79 -25.43
CA THR A 61 14.17 -2.77 -24.73
C THR A 61 13.64 -1.34 -24.86
N ALA A 62 12.90 -1.02 -25.93
CA ALA A 62 12.33 0.32 -26.15
C ALA A 62 10.93 0.48 -25.55
N SER A 63 10.26 -0.62 -25.23
CA SER A 63 8.85 -0.64 -24.81
C SER A 63 8.62 -0.28 -23.33
N GLY A 64 9.66 -0.33 -22.49
CA GLY A 64 9.54 -0.13 -21.04
C GLY A 64 9.28 -1.41 -20.24
N LEU A 65 9.35 -2.59 -20.87
CA LEU A 65 9.23 -3.88 -20.16
C LEU A 65 10.38 -4.13 -19.16
N GLN A 66 11.55 -3.49 -19.35
CA GLN A 66 12.63 -3.54 -18.36
C GLN A 66 12.26 -2.91 -17.01
N ASP A 67 11.22 -2.08 -16.95
CA ASP A 67 10.79 -1.40 -15.73
C ASP A 67 9.82 -2.24 -14.88
N ILE A 68 9.44 -3.45 -15.32
CA ILE A 68 8.59 -4.36 -14.54
C ILE A 68 9.14 -4.65 -13.13
N PRO A 69 10.44 -4.97 -12.93
CA PRO A 69 10.99 -5.17 -11.60
C PRO A 69 10.82 -3.95 -10.69
N ARG A 70 10.96 -2.74 -11.25
CA ARG A 70 10.78 -1.48 -10.52
C ARG A 70 9.31 -1.25 -10.14
N LEU A 71 8.37 -1.54 -11.03
CA LEU A 71 6.93 -1.51 -10.69
C LEU A 71 6.60 -2.51 -9.58
N ASN A 72 7.15 -3.72 -9.65
CA ASN A 72 6.94 -4.76 -8.65
C ASN A 72 7.48 -4.33 -7.27
N ALA A 73 8.61 -3.63 -7.22
CA ALA A 73 9.14 -3.08 -5.96
C ALA A 73 8.17 -2.06 -5.33
N ILE A 74 7.65 -1.10 -6.11
CA ILE A 74 6.67 -0.12 -5.64
C ILE A 74 5.39 -0.82 -5.12
N VAL A 75 4.92 -1.83 -5.84
CA VAL A 75 3.74 -2.62 -5.46
C VAL A 75 4.00 -3.36 -4.14
N LEU A 76 5.12 -4.05 -4.03
CA LEU A 76 5.47 -4.84 -2.86
C LEU A 76 5.57 -3.95 -1.61
N ASP A 77 6.24 -2.81 -1.73
CA ASP A 77 6.36 -1.80 -0.69
C ASP A 77 4.98 -1.29 -0.23
N GLY A 78 4.14 -0.89 -1.19
CA GLY A 78 2.80 -0.40 -0.92
C GLY A 78 1.95 -1.45 -0.21
N CYS A 79 1.94 -2.70 -0.70
CA CYS A 79 1.19 -3.80 -0.10
C CYS A 79 1.70 -4.17 1.31
N ASN A 80 3.02 -4.24 1.49
CA ASN A 80 3.63 -4.55 2.77
C ASN A 80 3.31 -3.47 3.80
N THR A 81 3.33 -2.21 3.39
CA THR A 81 3.11 -1.09 4.29
C THR A 81 1.64 -0.86 4.61
N LEU A 82 0.80 -0.76 3.58
CA LEU A 82 -0.59 -0.33 3.72
C LEU A 82 -1.50 -1.46 4.21
N TRP A 83 -1.21 -2.71 3.88
CA TRP A 83 -2.13 -3.83 4.13
C TRP A 83 -1.57 -4.92 5.05
N ARG A 84 -0.33 -5.35 4.82
CA ARG A 84 0.28 -6.49 5.54
C ARG A 84 0.98 -6.10 6.85
N ASN A 85 1.15 -4.81 7.12
CA ASN A 85 1.82 -4.28 8.32
C ASN A 85 3.32 -4.70 8.43
N ARG A 86 3.97 -4.92 7.29
CA ARG A 86 5.38 -5.34 7.17
C ARG A 86 6.35 -4.21 6.86
N ALA A 87 5.95 -2.95 7.09
CA ALA A 87 6.78 -1.78 6.77
C ALA A 87 8.10 -1.73 7.56
N PHE A 88 8.12 -2.36 8.73
CA PHE A 88 9.22 -2.30 9.70
C PHE A 88 9.81 -3.68 10.04
N GLU A 89 9.40 -4.71 9.30
CA GLU A 89 10.04 -6.03 9.34
C GLU A 89 11.35 -5.94 8.57
N GLU A 90 12.43 -6.49 9.12
CA GLU A 90 13.68 -6.64 8.38
C GLU A 90 13.40 -7.56 7.20
N GLN A 91 13.58 -7.05 5.98
CA GLN A 91 13.62 -7.90 4.80
C GLN A 91 14.79 -8.85 5.02
N GLN A 92 14.49 -10.12 5.30
CA GLN A 92 15.49 -11.18 5.22
C GLN A 92 16.08 -11.07 3.81
N GLN A 93 17.32 -10.58 3.73
CA GLN A 93 18.09 -10.61 2.50
C GLN A 93 18.14 -12.10 2.11
N ALA A 94 17.39 -12.46 1.07
CA ALA A 94 17.62 -13.72 0.42
C ALA A 94 19.05 -13.66 -0.11
N ASP A 95 19.94 -14.48 0.45
CA ASP A 95 21.29 -14.82 -0.04
C ASP A 95 21.21 -15.22 -1.52
N SER A 96 21.14 -14.21 -2.37
CA SER A 96 21.13 -14.36 -3.82
C SER A 96 22.48 -13.81 -4.25
N GLY A 97 23.46 -14.70 -4.44
CA GLY A 97 24.83 -14.38 -4.88
C GLY A 97 24.89 -13.79 -6.29
N VAL A 98 24.33 -12.60 -6.48
CA VAL A 98 24.37 -11.84 -7.73
C VAL A 98 25.24 -10.62 -7.52
N SER A 99 26.28 -10.51 -8.35
CA SER A 99 27.26 -9.41 -8.33
C SER A 99 26.59 -8.02 -8.34
N PRO A 100 27.17 -7.02 -7.65
CA PRO A 100 26.53 -5.72 -7.39
C PRO A 100 26.41 -4.77 -8.60
N SER A 101 26.76 -5.20 -9.81
CA SER A 101 26.72 -4.33 -11.01
C SER A 101 25.32 -4.16 -11.63
N HIS A 102 24.35 -5.00 -11.26
CA HIS A 102 22.96 -4.92 -11.74
C HIS A 102 21.91 -5.03 -10.61
N ALA A 103 22.32 -4.81 -9.37
CA ALA A 103 21.37 -4.63 -8.29
C ALA A 103 20.56 -3.36 -8.59
N VAL A 104 19.39 -3.54 -9.20
CA VAL A 104 18.36 -2.51 -9.22
C VAL A 104 18.17 -2.15 -7.77
N ASP A 105 18.73 -1.00 -7.36
CA ASP A 105 18.73 -0.47 -6.01
C ASP A 105 17.48 -0.96 -5.30
N GLY A 106 17.67 -1.94 -4.41
CA GLY A 106 16.59 -2.62 -3.73
C GLY A 106 15.78 -1.53 -3.06
N CYS A 107 14.66 -1.17 -3.68
CA CYS A 107 13.86 -0.03 -3.28
C CYS A 107 13.08 -0.49 -2.06
N SER A 108 13.79 -0.60 -0.95
CA SER A 108 13.21 -0.77 0.36
C SER A 108 12.66 0.60 0.73
N MET A 109 11.33 0.67 0.85
CA MET A 109 10.55 1.88 1.07
C MET A 109 11.08 2.78 2.20
N LEU A 110 11.76 2.19 3.18
CA LEU A 110 12.44 2.87 4.27
C LEU A 110 13.81 2.21 4.44
N SER A 111 14.88 2.99 4.27
CA SER A 111 16.23 2.54 4.67
C SER A 111 16.20 2.08 6.13
N ALA A 112 16.97 1.04 6.48
CA ALA A 112 17.13 0.59 7.86
C ALA A 112 17.46 1.76 8.81
N SER A 113 18.21 2.76 8.34
CA SER A 113 18.50 4.00 9.09
C SER A 113 17.27 4.87 9.35
N VAL A 114 16.33 4.96 8.40
CA VAL A 114 15.06 5.69 8.53
C VAL A 114 14.12 4.93 9.45
N VAL A 115 14.02 3.60 9.30
CA VAL A 115 13.27 2.74 10.22
C VAL A 115 13.78 2.90 11.65
N LYS A 116 15.09 2.84 11.86
CA LYS A 116 15.72 3.02 13.17
C LYS A 116 15.40 4.39 13.76
N ARG A 117 15.53 5.47 12.97
CA ARG A 117 15.17 6.83 13.41
C ARG A 117 13.69 6.98 13.75
N LEU A 118 12.79 6.38 12.96
CA LEU A 118 11.35 6.40 13.24
C LEU A 118 11.03 5.61 14.51
N LYS A 119 11.58 4.41 14.68
CA LYS A 119 11.42 3.61 15.91
C LYS A 119 11.94 4.37 17.14
N GLN A 120 13.09 5.04 17.03
CA GLN A 120 13.67 5.87 18.10
C GLN A 120 12.81 7.10 18.42
N SER A 121 12.32 7.81 17.40
CA SER A 121 11.45 8.99 17.56
C SER A 121 10.10 8.64 18.18
N VAL A 122 9.51 7.50 17.78
CA VAL A 122 8.27 6.99 18.37
C VAL A 122 8.50 6.62 19.82
N ALA A 123 9.59 5.88 20.13
CA ALA A 123 9.94 5.51 21.51
C ALA A 123 10.14 6.73 22.43
N HIS A 124 10.79 7.79 21.95
CA HIS A 124 10.94 9.05 22.70
C HIS A 124 9.59 9.74 22.94
N THR A 125 8.72 9.80 21.93
CA THR A 125 7.41 10.47 22.05
C THR A 125 6.48 9.72 23.00
N THR A 126 6.54 8.38 23.01
CA THR A 126 5.75 7.53 23.92
C THR A 126 6.21 7.60 25.37
N ALA A 127 7.48 7.96 25.65
CA ALA A 127 7.97 8.11 27.02
C ALA A 127 7.43 9.38 27.71
N THR A 128 7.02 10.40 26.95
CA THR A 128 6.58 11.70 27.49
C THR A 128 5.06 11.83 27.64
N VAL A 129 4.28 11.01 26.92
CA VAL A 129 2.81 11.14 26.86
C VAL A 129 2.15 9.78 27.08
N VAL A 130 1.93 9.42 28.34
CA VAL A 130 1.05 8.33 28.80
C VAL A 130 1.56 6.91 28.52
N SER A 131 1.29 6.00 29.48
CA SER A 131 1.40 4.54 29.38
C SER A 131 0.70 3.99 28.13
N MET A 132 1.35 4.13 26.98
CA MET A 132 1.00 3.45 25.75
C MET A 132 1.72 2.11 25.80
N SER A 133 0.98 1.04 26.05
CA SER A 133 1.43 -0.32 25.70
C SER A 133 2.04 -0.25 24.31
N ALA A 134 3.30 -0.68 24.18
CA ALA A 134 4.13 -0.63 22.97
C ALA A 134 3.33 -0.28 21.71
N VAL A 135 3.40 1.00 21.29
CA VAL A 135 2.78 1.41 20.02
C VAL A 135 3.33 0.48 18.96
N ASP A 136 2.47 -0.37 18.42
CA ASP A 136 2.79 -1.32 17.36
C ASP A 136 3.23 -0.51 16.14
N THR A 137 4.53 -0.20 16.07
CA THR A 137 5.12 0.62 15.01
C THR A 137 4.75 0.08 13.63
N HIS A 138 4.64 -1.24 13.52
CA HIS A 138 4.12 -2.03 12.39
C HIS A 138 2.79 -1.52 11.80
N ARG A 139 1.95 -0.86 12.59
CA ARG A 139 0.60 -0.43 12.20
C ARG A 139 0.50 1.05 11.86
N LEU A 140 1.55 1.85 12.09
CA LEU A 140 1.52 3.31 11.92
C LEU A 140 1.21 3.78 10.50
N LEU A 141 1.56 2.98 9.50
CA LEU A 141 1.36 3.28 8.08
C LEU A 141 0.21 2.45 7.46
N SER A 142 -0.48 1.65 8.27
CA SER A 142 -1.54 0.75 7.81
C SER A 142 -2.79 1.52 7.42
N LEU A 143 -3.56 1.01 6.45
CA LEU A 143 -4.88 1.57 6.10
C LEU A 143 -5.89 1.45 7.23
N THR A 144 -5.71 0.49 8.13
CA THR A 144 -6.69 0.20 9.19
C THR A 144 -6.42 0.99 10.47
N HIS A 145 -5.19 1.46 10.68
CA HIS A 145 -4.73 2.03 11.96
C HIS A 145 -3.87 3.28 11.82
N GLY A 146 -3.35 3.54 10.63
CA GLY A 146 -2.45 4.66 10.41
C GLY A 146 -3.17 5.98 10.63
N ALA A 147 -2.43 6.98 11.10
CA ALA A 147 -2.98 8.29 11.45
C ALA A 147 -3.78 8.91 10.29
N ALA A 148 -3.34 8.71 9.05
CA ALA A 148 -4.03 9.18 7.85
C ALA A 148 -5.43 8.57 7.66
N TRP A 149 -5.67 7.36 8.18
CA TRP A 149 -6.88 6.57 7.92
C TRP A 149 -7.78 6.40 9.16
N GLN A 150 -7.32 6.86 10.32
CA GLN A 150 -7.97 6.65 11.61
C GLN A 150 -9.41 7.20 11.65
N HIS A 151 -9.69 8.31 10.96
CA HIS A 151 -11.05 8.84 10.88
C HIS A 151 -11.99 7.89 10.13
N PHE A 152 -11.59 7.39 8.96
CA PHE A 152 -12.37 6.45 8.16
C PHE A 152 -12.59 5.12 8.91
N ALA A 153 -11.59 4.65 9.64
CA ALA A 153 -11.72 3.45 10.46
C ALA A 153 -12.78 3.63 11.57
N ARG A 154 -12.85 4.83 12.17
CA ARG A 154 -13.86 5.16 13.18
C ARG A 154 -15.26 5.20 12.58
N ASP A 155 -15.41 5.85 11.43
CA ASP A 155 -16.70 5.97 10.75
C ASP A 155 -17.21 4.60 10.30
N PHE A 156 -16.30 3.73 9.80
CA PHE A 156 -16.62 2.33 9.51
C PHE A 156 -17.19 1.60 10.72
N TRP A 157 -16.54 1.70 11.90
CA TRP A 157 -17.05 1.06 13.11
C TRP A 157 -18.40 1.60 13.56
N GLN A 158 -18.66 2.90 13.37
CA GLN A 158 -19.99 3.48 13.64
C GLN A 158 -21.06 2.87 12.72
N VAL A 159 -20.76 2.72 11.43
CA VAL A 159 -21.66 2.06 10.47
C VAL A 159 -21.91 0.61 10.86
N MET A 160 -20.87 -0.14 11.22
CA MET A 160 -21.00 -1.55 11.65
C MET A 160 -21.85 -1.70 12.91
N ARG A 161 -21.72 -0.75 13.86
CA ARG A 161 -22.53 -0.68 15.07
C ARG A 161 -24.01 -0.42 14.75
N GLN A 162 -24.29 0.54 13.87
CA GLN A 162 -25.66 0.86 13.46
C GLN A 162 -26.33 -0.31 12.73
N ARG A 163 -25.55 -1.11 11.98
CA ARG A 163 -26.06 -2.29 11.27
C ARG A 163 -26.28 -3.51 12.18
N GLY A 164 -25.89 -3.44 13.46
CA GLY A 164 -26.04 -4.56 14.40
C GLY A 164 -25.16 -5.78 14.06
N VAL A 165 -24.12 -5.61 13.26
CA VAL A 165 -23.24 -6.71 12.82
C VAL A 165 -22.18 -7.06 13.87
N LEU A 166 -21.89 -6.13 14.78
CA LEU A 166 -20.93 -6.33 15.87
C LEU A 166 -21.50 -7.28 16.92
N GLN A 167 -20.70 -8.27 17.32
CA GLN A 167 -21.10 -9.15 18.41
C GLN A 167 -21.16 -8.37 19.75
N PRO A 168 -21.98 -8.82 20.72
CA PRO A 168 -22.10 -8.16 22.03
C PRO A 168 -20.77 -7.97 22.77
N ASP A 169 -19.81 -8.89 22.58
CA ASP A 169 -18.47 -8.79 23.18
C ASP A 169 -17.57 -7.77 22.46
N GLU A 170 -17.76 -7.55 21.15
CA GLU A 170 -17.09 -6.52 20.36
C GLU A 170 -17.64 -5.11 20.66
N LEU A 171 -18.90 -5.02 21.10
CA LEU A 171 -19.56 -3.81 21.59
C LEU A 171 -19.13 -3.41 23.00
N ARG A 172 -18.70 -4.37 23.83
CA ARG A 172 -18.22 -4.16 25.21
C ARG A 172 -16.77 -3.67 25.27
N ALA A 173 -15.98 -3.88 24.22
CA ALA A 173 -14.70 -3.22 24.02
C ALA A 173 -14.92 -1.70 23.97
N SER A 174 -14.40 -1.01 24.98
CA SER A 174 -14.94 0.21 25.56
C SER A 174 -15.03 1.40 24.58
N PRO A 175 -15.99 2.35 24.76
CA PRO A 175 -15.99 3.64 24.04
C PRO A 175 -14.74 4.51 24.34
N GLN A 176 -13.94 4.13 25.34
CA GLN A 176 -12.66 4.74 25.70
C GLN A 176 -11.44 4.01 25.12
N GLN A 177 -11.61 2.85 24.47
CA GLN A 177 -10.53 2.16 23.76
C GLN A 177 -10.26 2.87 22.44
N ARG A 178 -9.28 3.77 22.52
CA ARG A 178 -8.59 4.42 21.40
C ARG A 178 -8.34 3.42 20.26
N VAL A 179 -8.84 3.76 19.08
CA VAL A 179 -8.51 3.17 17.77
C VAL A 179 -8.63 1.64 17.75
N GLN A 180 -9.87 1.14 17.79
CA GLN A 180 -10.12 -0.28 17.54
C GLN A 180 -9.54 -0.68 16.19
N CYS A 181 -8.63 -1.63 16.25
CA CYS A 181 -7.92 -2.09 15.09
C CYS A 181 -8.83 -2.90 14.17
N ILE A 182 -8.93 -2.53 12.88
CA ILE A 182 -9.70 -3.31 11.91
C ILE A 182 -8.85 -4.52 11.49
N GLU A 183 -9.26 -5.69 11.97
CA GLU A 183 -8.57 -6.95 11.78
C GLU A 183 -9.48 -8.03 11.20
N GLY A 184 -8.87 -9.13 10.74
CA GLY A 184 -9.56 -10.33 10.30
C GLY A 184 -10.61 -10.09 9.22
N LYS A 185 -11.82 -10.60 9.46
CA LYS A 185 -12.96 -10.58 8.51
C LYS A 185 -13.36 -9.16 8.09
N TYR A 186 -13.26 -8.19 9.00
CA TYR A 186 -13.69 -6.81 8.77
C TYR A 186 -12.75 -6.02 7.86
N LYS A 187 -11.51 -6.46 7.64
CA LYS A 187 -10.56 -5.76 6.75
C LYS A 187 -11.10 -5.63 5.34
N THR A 188 -11.75 -6.67 4.85
CA THR A 188 -12.28 -6.69 3.49
C THR A 188 -13.50 -5.77 3.35
N GLU A 189 -14.43 -5.84 4.30
CA GLU A 189 -15.59 -4.94 4.36
C GLU A 189 -15.18 -3.47 4.55
N TYR A 190 -14.11 -3.22 5.28
CA TYR A 190 -13.54 -1.89 5.40
C TYR A 190 -12.96 -1.38 4.07
N LEU A 191 -12.34 -2.26 3.27
CA LEU A 191 -11.86 -1.89 1.94
C LEU A 191 -13.04 -1.55 1.01
N ASP A 192 -14.13 -2.30 1.09
CA ASP A 192 -15.38 -2.03 0.36
C ASP A 192 -15.99 -0.68 0.82
N PHE A 193 -15.98 -0.41 2.12
CA PHE A 193 -16.38 0.89 2.68
C PHE A 193 -15.53 2.03 2.12
N LEU A 194 -14.20 1.89 2.10
CA LEU A 194 -13.32 2.90 1.52
C LEU A 194 -13.60 3.14 0.02
N ASN A 195 -13.95 2.09 -0.72
CA ASN A 195 -14.36 2.23 -2.12
C ASN A 195 -15.63 3.11 -2.25
N LEU A 196 -16.63 2.88 -1.39
CA LEU A 196 -17.85 3.71 -1.33
C LEU A 196 -17.56 5.16 -0.94
N GLN A 197 -16.52 5.41 -0.14
CA GLN A 197 -16.04 6.75 0.20
C GLN A 197 -15.20 7.42 -0.92
N GLY A 198 -15.07 6.77 -2.09
CA GLY A 198 -14.36 7.32 -3.24
C GLY A 198 -12.86 6.98 -3.30
N PHE A 199 -12.35 6.10 -2.44
CA PHE A 199 -10.96 5.62 -2.48
C PHE A 199 -10.77 4.46 -3.48
N VAL A 200 -11.36 4.61 -4.67
CA VAL A 200 -11.41 3.58 -5.73
C VAL A 200 -10.02 3.10 -6.14
N GLY A 201 -9.04 4.01 -6.18
CA GLY A 201 -7.67 3.66 -6.56
C GLY A 201 -6.97 2.77 -5.54
N MET A 202 -7.20 2.98 -4.24
CA MET A 202 -6.70 2.12 -3.18
C MET A 202 -7.33 0.72 -3.25
N HIS A 203 -8.66 0.68 -3.42
CA HIS A 203 -9.40 -0.57 -3.61
C HIS A 203 -8.86 -1.37 -4.81
N ASN A 204 -8.74 -0.73 -5.98
CA ASN A 204 -8.23 -1.37 -7.19
C ASN A 204 -6.79 -1.86 -7.06
N PHE A 205 -5.93 -1.08 -6.39
CA PHE A 205 -4.56 -1.48 -6.11
C PHE A 205 -4.48 -2.74 -5.27
N LEU A 206 -5.19 -2.79 -4.14
CA LEU A 206 -5.15 -3.95 -3.25
C LEU A 206 -5.77 -5.20 -3.89
N HIS A 207 -6.90 -5.06 -4.59
CA HIS A 207 -7.49 -6.18 -5.34
C HIS A 207 -6.61 -6.65 -6.51
N ALA A 208 -5.84 -5.75 -7.14
CA ALA A 208 -4.94 -6.13 -8.20
C ALA A 208 -3.74 -6.96 -7.68
N PHE A 209 -3.16 -6.60 -6.53
CA PHE A 209 -1.86 -7.11 -6.13
C PHE A 209 -1.85 -8.00 -4.87
N ILE A 210 -2.94 -8.05 -4.11
CA ILE A 210 -3.09 -8.99 -2.99
C ILE A 210 -3.88 -10.21 -3.44
N GLY A 211 -3.20 -11.34 -3.62
CA GLY A 211 -3.82 -12.60 -4.08
C GLY A 211 -5.00 -13.10 -3.24
N SER A 212 -4.98 -12.87 -1.91
CA SER A 212 -6.11 -13.23 -1.05
C SER A 212 -7.36 -12.38 -1.28
N LEU A 213 -7.21 -11.15 -1.76
CA LEU A 213 -8.33 -10.27 -2.15
C LEU A 213 -8.79 -10.53 -3.58
N ALA A 214 -7.88 -10.91 -4.47
CA ALA A 214 -8.17 -11.18 -5.88
C ALA A 214 -9.13 -12.38 -6.09
N LYS A 215 -9.10 -13.36 -5.18
CA LYS A 215 -9.98 -14.56 -5.22
C LYS A 215 -11.43 -14.26 -4.87
N ARG A 216 -11.72 -13.10 -4.28
CA ARG A 216 -13.05 -12.70 -3.80
C ARG A 216 -13.84 -11.88 -4.84
N LYS A 217 -13.54 -12.04 -6.15
CA LYS A 217 -14.31 -11.33 -7.18
C LYS A 217 -15.79 -11.68 -7.01
N ILE A 218 -16.58 -10.63 -6.78
CA ILE A 218 -18.05 -10.58 -6.78
C ILE A 218 -18.56 -11.18 -8.09
#